data_AF-A0A7W8DEU9-F1
#
_entry.id   AF-A0A7W8DEU9-F1
#
_cell.length_a   1.000
_cell.length_b   1.000
_cell.length_c   1.000
_cell.angle_alpha   90.00
_cell.angle_beta   90.00
_cell.angle_gamma   90.00
#
_symmetry.space_group_name_H-M   'P 1'
#
loop_
_entity.id
_entity.type
_entity.pdbx_description
1 polymer ?
#
loop_
_entity_poly.entity_id
_entity_poly.type
_entity_poly.pdbx_seq_one_letter_code
_entity_poly.pdbx_strand_id
1 'polypeptide(L)' 'MTCLHVDLHVTDLEAGIRFYTRTLGSEPCCRDDRRAQWQRCNPCVGLTIATDMPPRLGAL' A
#
# COMPACT_ATOMS: atom_id res chain seq x y z
N MET A 1 4.13 -9.77 16.96
CA MET A 1 4.81 -9.85 15.64
C MET A 1 4.89 -8.44 15.09
N THR A 2 6.09 -7.97 14.75
CA THR A 2 6.29 -6.67 14.08
C THR A 2 6.15 -6.87 12.57
N CYS A 3 5.28 -6.10 11.94
CA CYS A 3 5.06 -6.12 10.50
C CYS A 3 5.67 -4.86 9.90
N LEU A 4 6.42 -4.97 8.80
CA LEU A 4 6.90 -3.79 8.09
C LEU A 4 5.72 -3.17 7.35
N HIS A 5 5.33 -1.95 7.73
CA HIS A 5 4.28 -1.22 7.03
C HIS A 5 4.92 -0.15 6.14
N VAL A 6 4.64 -0.23 4.85
CA VAL A 6 5.08 0.73 3.83
C VAL A 6 3.87 1.49 3.35
N ASP A 7 3.91 2.81 3.50
CA ASP A 7 2.86 3.74 3.12
C ASP A 7 3.40 4.63 1.97
N LEU A 8 2.79 4.56 0.79
CA LEU A 8 3.24 5.30 -0.39
C LEU A 8 2.14 6.24 -0.88
N HIS A 9 2.51 7.49 -1.13
CA HIS A 9 1.68 8.42 -1.89
C HIS A 9 1.89 8.20 -3.38
N VAL A 10 0.81 7.99 -4.13
CA VAL A 10 0.82 7.90 -5.59
C VAL A 10 -0.07 8.98 -6.19
N THR A 11 0.27 9.46 -7.38
CA THR A 11 -0.54 10.46 -8.10
C THR A 11 -1.70 9.85 -8.88
N ASP A 12 -1.63 8.54 -9.17
CA ASP A 12 -2.65 7.77 -9.87
C ASP A 12 -2.82 6.41 -9.17
N LEU A 13 -3.97 6.24 -8.50
CA LEU A 13 -4.27 5.05 -7.73
C LEU A 13 -4.39 3.81 -8.61
N GLU A 14 -5.07 3.91 -9.76
CA GLU A 14 -5.32 2.76 -10.63
C GLU A 14 -4.04 2.28 -11.31
N ALA A 15 -3.17 3.21 -11.74
CA ALA A 15 -1.85 2.86 -12.24
C ALA A 15 -0.99 2.20 -11.15
N GLY A 16 -1.04 2.73 -9.92
CA GLY A 16 -0.38 2.14 -8.76
C GLY A 16 -0.87 0.72 -8.47
N ILE A 17 -2.18 0.49 -8.45
CA ILE A 17 -2.77 -0.83 -8.24
C ILE A 17 -2.28 -1.82 -9.30
N ARG A 18 -2.35 -1.46 -10.59
CA ARG A 18 -1.87 -2.35 -11.67
C ARG A 18 -0.40 -2.70 -11.50
N PHE A 19 0.44 -1.72 -11.15
CA PHE A 19 1.87 -1.93 -10.95
C PHE A 19 2.16 -2.87 -9.77
N TYR A 20 1.57 -2.60 -8.60
CA TYR A 20 1.84 -3.37 -7.39
C TYR A 20 1.17 -4.74 -7.39
N THR A 21 -0.02 -4.90 -7.97
CA THR A 21 -0.62 -6.23 -8.19
C THR A 21 0.28 -7.10 -9.06
N ARG A 22 0.83 -6.55 -10.15
CA ARG A 22 1.78 -7.28 -11.01
C ARG A 22 3.08 -7.61 -10.28
N THR A 23 3.60 -6.69 -9.47
CA THR A 23 4.87 -6.85 -8.75
C THR A 23 4.76 -7.85 -7.59
N LEU A 24 3.64 -7.82 -6.86
CA LEU A 24 3.39 -8.68 -5.71
C LEU A 24 2.75 -10.01 -6.11
N GLY A 25 2.19 -10.11 -7.33
CA GLY A 25 1.49 -11.31 -7.80
C GLY A 25 0.23 -11.61 -7.00
N SER A 26 -0.43 -10.57 -6.46
CA SER A 26 -1.66 -10.69 -5.69
C SER A 26 -2.48 -9.42 -5.77
N GLU A 27 -3.80 -9.57 -5.75
CA GLU A 27 -4.73 -8.45 -5.59
C GLU A 27 -4.62 -7.82 -4.18
N PRO A 28 -4.98 -6.53 -4.02
CA PRO A 28 -5.06 -5.90 -2.72
C PRO A 28 -6.14 -6.56 -1.85
N CYS A 29 -5.85 -6.73 -0.56
CA CYS A 29 -6.81 -7.25 0.41
C CYS A 29 -7.84 -6.20 0.84
N CYS A 30 -7.52 -4.91 0.67
CA CYS A 30 -8.46 -3.80 0.86
C CYS A 30 -8.28 -2.77 -0.26
N ARG A 31 -9.39 -2.28 -0.81
CA ARG A 31 -9.41 -1.25 -1.85
C ARG A 31 -10.63 -0.35 -1.66
N ASP A 32 -10.41 0.95 -1.82
CA ASP A 32 -11.45 1.96 -1.98
C ASP A 32 -11.02 2.99 -3.04
N ASP A 33 -11.81 4.04 -3.24
CA ASP A 33 -11.58 5.05 -4.27
C ASP A 33 -10.29 5.87 -4.07
N ARG A 34 -9.64 5.76 -2.90
CA ARG A 34 -8.48 6.59 -2.52
C ARG A 34 -7.27 5.80 -2.06
N ARG A 35 -7.42 4.50 -1.76
CA ARG A 35 -6.30 3.64 -1.34
C ARG A 35 -6.47 2.19 -1.76
N ALA A 36 -5.34 1.50 -1.80
CA ALA A 36 -5.25 0.05 -1.88
C ALA A 36 -4.21 -0.48 -0.90
N GLN A 37 -4.46 -1.66 -0.34
CA GLN A 37 -3.59 -2.32 0.62
C GLN A 37 -3.32 -3.77 0.25
N TRP A 38 -2.05 -4.19 0.39
CA TRP A 38 -1.62 -5.58 0.32
C TRP A 38 -1.08 -6.01 1.67
N GLN A 39 -1.28 -7.27 2.00
CA GLN A 39 -0.70 -7.90 3.18
C GLN A 39 -0.07 -9.23 2.79
N ARG A 40 1.22 -9.38 3.08
CA ARG A 40 1.95 -10.65 3.02
C ARG A 40 2.21 -11.12 4.43
N CYS A 41 2.01 -12.40 4.70
CA CYS A 41 2.21 -12.97 6.03
C CYS A 41 3.64 -13.49 6.27
N ASN A 42 4.43 -13.70 5.20
CA ASN A 42 5.80 -14.22 5.32
C ASN A 42 6.70 -13.72 4.16
N PRO A 43 7.58 -12.72 4.38
CA PRO A 43 7.68 -11.89 5.59
C PRO A 43 6.41 -11.06 5.83
N CYS A 44 6.16 -10.67 7.09
CA CYS A 44 5.02 -9.80 7.40
C CYS A 44 5.28 -8.39 6.84
N VAL A 45 4.66 -8.09 5.70
CA VAL A 45 4.75 -6.79 5.03
C VAL A 45 3.34 -6.32 4.66
N GLY A 46 2.99 -5.13 5.14
CA GLY A 46 1.81 -4.38 4.70
C GLY A 46 2.25 -3.28 3.75
N LEU A 47 1.68 -3.22 2.55
CA LEU A 47 1.85 -2.10 1.62
C LEU A 47 0.53 -1.38 1.49
N THR A 48 0.52 -0.07 1.72
CA THR A 48 -0.61 0.80 1.44
C THR A 48 -0.18 1.86 0.44
N ILE A 49 -0.95 2.02 -0.64
CA ILE A 49 -0.80 3.14 -1.57
C ILE A 49 -2.05 4.00 -1.52
N ALA A 50 -1.91 5.32 -1.58
CA ALA A 50 -3.03 6.24 -1.54
C ALA A 50 -2.77 7.50 -2.37
N THR A 51 -3.83 8.15 -2.86
CA THR A 51 -3.75 9.46 -3.56
C THR A 51 -3.89 10.66 -2.62
N ASP A 52 -4.43 10.45 -1.42
CA ASP A 52 -4.68 11.48 -0.41
C ASP A 52 -4.02 11.13 0.92
N MET A 53 -2.72 10.84 0.92
CA MET A 53 -2.02 10.58 2.18
C MET A 53 -1.72 11.92 2.87
N PRO A 54 -2.33 12.23 4.05
CA PRO A 54 -1.86 13.36 4.82
C PRO A 54 -0.40 13.11 5.19
N PRO A 55 0.49 14.12 5.12
CA PRO A 55 1.86 13.95 5.56
C PRO A 55 1.85 13.45 7.00
N ARG A 56 2.35 12.23 7.24
CA ARG A 56 2.52 11.71 8.59
C ARG A 56 3.69 12.46 9.23
N LEU A 57 3.39 13.58 9.87
CA LEU A 57 4.26 14.22 10.86
C LEU A 57 4.35 13.26 12.06
N GLY A 58 5.36 12.39 12.07
CA GLY A 58 5.54 11.45 13.18
C GLY A 58 6.50 10.31 12.88
N ALA A 59 7.76 10.64 12.56
CA ALA A 59 8.90 9.74 12.71
C ALA A 59 10.19 10.57 12.66
N LEU A 60 10.42 11.37 13.69
CA LEU A 60 11.74 11.88 14.09
C LEU A 60 11.97 11.45 15.54
#